data_AF-A0A962WEP0-F1
#
_entry.id   AF-A0A962WEP0-F1
#
_cell.length_a   1.000
_cell.length_b   1.000
_cell.length_c   1.000
_cell.angle_alpha   90.00
_cell.angle_beta   90.00
_cell.angle_gamma   90.00
#
_symmetry.space_group_name_H-M   'P 1'
#
loop_
_entity.id
_entity.type
_entity.pdbx_description
1 polymer ?
#
loop_
_entity_poly.entity_id
_entity_poly.type
_entity_poly.pdbx_seq_one_letter_code
_entity_poly.pdbx_strand_id
1 'polypeptide(L)'
;MEAEHLLFNGALESPLFRMRVPDGDGHAVNEVAPEFANRLRKNLRALSKWLRSENIECYRLYDADLPEYAFAIDVYRDQVHVQEYA
;
A
#
# COMPACT_ATOMS: atom_id res chain seq x y z
N MET A 1 -9.44 -3.97 -16.26
CA MET A 1 -9.07 -5.34 -16.68
C MET A 1 -10.34 -6.16 -16.64
N GLU A 2 -10.83 -6.61 -17.79
CA GLU A 2 -11.99 -7.50 -17.84
C GLU A 2 -11.50 -8.95 -17.88
N ALA A 3 -12.23 -9.85 -17.22
CA ALA A 3 -11.92 -11.27 -17.26
C ALA A 3 -12.22 -11.81 -18.67
N GLU A 4 -11.32 -12.62 -19.22
CA GLU A 4 -11.52 -13.22 -20.55
C GLU A 4 -12.54 -14.36 -20.48
N HIS A 5 -12.48 -15.13 -19.39
CA HIS A 5 -13.39 -16.23 -19.12
C HIS A 5 -13.69 -16.32 -17.62
N LEU A 6 -14.92 -16.68 -17.26
CA LEU A 6 -15.28 -17.08 -15.91
C LEU A 6 -15.21 -18.61 -15.80
N LEU A 7 -14.33 -19.11 -14.92
CA LEU A 7 -14.20 -20.53 -14.61
C LEU A 7 -14.68 -20.81 -13.18
N PHE A 8 -14.73 -22.09 -12.78
CA PHE A 8 -15.18 -22.48 -11.45
C PHE A 8 -14.23 -23.49 -10.81
N ASN A 9 -13.76 -23.18 -9.59
CA ASN A 9 -13.03 -24.11 -8.73
C ASN A 9 -13.96 -24.61 -7.63
N GLY A 10 -14.73 -25.67 -7.94
CA GLY A 10 -15.88 -26.06 -7.12
C GLY A 10 -16.98 -24.99 -7.18
N ALA A 11 -17.43 -24.51 -6.01
CA ALA A 11 -18.45 -23.46 -5.93
C ALA A 11 -17.88 -22.03 -6.10
N LEU A 12 -16.56 -21.88 -6.28
CA LEU A 12 -15.92 -20.58 -6.36
C LEU A 12 -15.77 -20.13 -7.81
N GLU A 13 -16.33 -18.96 -8.11
CA GLU A 13 -16.03 -18.21 -9.33
C GLU A 13 -14.54 -17.86 -9.41
N SER A 14 -13.92 -18.20 -10.54
CA SER A 14 -12.48 -18.10 -10.78
C SER A 14 -12.24 -17.45 -12.14
N PRO A 15 -12.21 -16.11 -12.24
CA PRO A 15 -11.97 -15.40 -13.49
C PRO A 15 -10.55 -15.64 -14.02
N LEU A 16 -10.43 -16.00 -15.30
CA LEU A 16 -9.17 -16.11 -16.02
C LEU A 16 -8.80 -14.76 -16.65
N PHE A 17 -7.60 -14.27 -16.30
CA PHE A 17 -6.99 -13.10 -16.90
C PHE A 17 -5.76 -13.52 -17.70
N ARG A 18 -5.65 -13.05 -18.96
CA ARG A 18 -4.44 -13.20 -19.77
C ARG A 18 -3.77 -11.85 -19.92
N MET A 19 -2.52 -11.74 -19.47
CA MET A 19 -1.70 -10.55 -19.67
C MET A 19 -0.53 -10.87 -20.59
N ARG A 20 -0.18 -9.95 -21.48
CA ARG A 20 1.10 -9.99 -22.18
C ARG A 20 2.14 -9.38 -21.27
N VAL A 21 3.17 -10.16 -20.94
CA VAL A 21 4.37 -9.63 -20.28
C VAL A 21 5.24 -9.01 -21.37
N PRO A 22 5.59 -7.71 -21.30
CA PRO A 22 6.50 -7.10 -22.27
C PRO A 22 7.88 -7.73 -22.21
N ASP A 23 8.54 -7.86 -23.37
CA ASP A 23 9.94 -8.25 -23.43
C ASP A 23 10.81 -7.12 -22.85
N GLY A 24 11.43 -7.43 -21.71
CA GLY A 24 12.31 -6.53 -20.97
C GLY A 24 13.12 -7.35 -19.97
N ASP A 25 14.24 -6.83 -19.54
CA ASP A 25 15.26 -7.44 -18.68
C ASP A 25 14.79 -7.75 -17.23
N GLY A 26 13.47 -7.84 -17.00
CA GLY A 26 12.87 -8.14 -15.70
C GLY A 26 12.94 -6.98 -14.69
N HIS A 27 13.46 -5.83 -15.12
CA HIS A 27 13.84 -4.73 -14.22
C HIS A 27 13.11 -3.40 -14.47
N ALA A 28 12.14 -3.34 -15.39
CA ALA A 28 11.23 -2.19 -15.46
C ALA A 28 10.24 -2.24 -14.28
N VAL A 29 10.75 -1.95 -13.09
CA VAL A 29 9.95 -1.71 -11.90
C VAL A 29 9.27 -0.36 -12.11
N ASN A 30 8.07 -0.37 -12.69
CA ASN A 30 7.20 0.78 -12.56
C ASN A 30 6.97 0.98 -11.07
N GLU A 31 7.47 2.09 -10.53
CA GLU A 31 7.32 2.40 -9.11
C GLU A 31 5.83 2.48 -8.81
N VAL A 32 5.31 1.56 -7.98
CA VAL A 32 3.90 1.52 -7.64
C VAL A 32 3.63 2.66 -6.67
N ALA A 33 2.70 3.55 -7.02
CA ALA A 33 2.26 4.66 -6.18
C ALA A 33 3.44 5.49 -5.58
N PRO A 34 4.31 6.08 -6.42
CA PRO A 34 5.55 6.71 -5.96
C PRO A 34 5.28 7.89 -5.01
N GLU A 35 4.20 8.64 -5.26
CA GLU A 35 3.78 9.77 -4.42
C GLU A 35 3.37 9.33 -3.02
N PHE A 36 2.60 8.24 -2.92
CA PHE A 36 2.19 7.66 -1.64
C PHE A 36 3.39 7.14 -0.85
N ALA A 37 4.28 6.38 -1.51
CA ALA A 37 5.52 5.91 -0.88
C ALA A 37 6.39 7.08 -0.37
N ASN A 38 6.50 8.14 -1.16
CA ASN A 38 7.23 9.35 -0.76
C ASN A 38 6.56 10.09 0.40
N ARG A 39 5.22 10.10 0.47
CA ARG A 39 4.50 10.72 1.58
C ARG A 39 4.76 9.98 2.89
N LEU A 40 4.67 8.65 2.90
CA LEU A 40 4.98 7.82 4.08
C LEU A 40 6.41 8.05 4.58
N ARG A 41 7.39 8.07 3.67
CA ARG A 41 8.81 8.34 4.01
C ARG A 41 8.99 9.72 4.64
N LYS A 42 8.31 10.75 4.11
CA LYS A 42 8.36 12.12 4.64
C LYS A 42 7.77 12.19 6.05
N ASN A 43 6.59 11.61 6.26
CA ASN A 43 5.94 11.60 7.58
C ASN A 43 6.80 10.87 8.61
N LEU A 44 7.33 9.70 8.28
CA LEU A 44 8.19 8.94 9.17
C LEU A 44 9.45 9.75 9.57
N ARG A 45 10.09 10.42 8.59
CA ARG A 45 11.26 11.26 8.85
C ARG A 45 10.94 12.42 9.79
N ALA A 46 9.79 13.07 9.59
CA ALA A 46 9.34 14.18 10.43
C ALA A 46 9.06 13.73 11.88
N LEU A 47 8.40 12.59 12.06
CA LEU A 47 8.03 12.05 13.38
C LEU A 47 9.20 11.41 14.13
N SER A 48 10.14 10.80 13.40
CA SER A 48 11.23 9.97 13.93
C SER A 48 11.97 10.54 15.14
N LYS A 49 12.31 11.84 15.11
CA LYS A 49 13.06 12.47 16.22
C LYS A 49 12.20 12.59 17.48
N TRP A 50 10.95 13.00 17.32
CA TRP A 50 10.00 13.18 18.41
C TRP A 50 9.57 11.85 19.03
N LEU A 51 9.27 10.85 18.19
CA LEU A 51 8.92 9.51 18.67
C LEU A 51 10.03 8.91 19.55
N ARG A 52 11.31 9.11 19.15
CA ARG A 52 12.46 8.67 19.94
C ARG A 52 12.67 9.46 21.23
N SER A 53 12.44 10.78 21.25
CA SER A 53 12.64 11.58 22.45
C SER A 53 11.59 11.27 23.52
N GLU A 54 10.35 11.04 23.09
CA GLU A 54 9.21 10.78 23.97
C GLU A 54 8.98 9.29 24.25
N ASN A 55 9.82 8.41 23.70
CA ASN A 55 9.68 6.96 23.79
C ASN A 55 8.27 6.47 23.36
N ILE A 56 7.78 7.01 22.25
CA ILE A 56 6.48 6.67 21.66
C ILE A 56 6.65 5.54 20.66
N GLU A 57 5.96 4.43 20.91
CA GLU A 57 6.01 3.23 20.07
C GLU A 57 4.72 2.97 19.28
N CYS A 58 3.65 3.73 19.59
CA CYS A 58 2.35 3.64 18.95
C CYS A 58 1.98 5.02 18.38
N TYR A 59 1.86 5.15 17.06
CA TYR A 59 1.62 6.45 16.42
C TYR A 59 0.96 6.30 15.06
N ARG A 60 0.26 7.37 14.64
CA ARG A 60 -0.26 7.49 13.28
C ARG A 60 0.83 7.98 12.34
N LEU A 61 1.15 7.18 11.32
CA LEU A 61 2.13 7.52 10.29
C LEU A 61 1.49 8.30 9.12
N TYR A 62 0.22 8.05 8.82
CA TYR A 62 -0.49 8.62 7.68
C TYR A 62 -1.98 8.77 7.99
N ASP A 63 -2.60 9.87 7.58
CA ASP A 63 -4.02 10.15 7.84
C ASP A 63 -4.67 10.90 6.66
N ALA A 64 -5.00 10.16 5.60
CA ALA A 64 -5.59 10.69 4.36
C ALA A 64 -4.84 11.92 3.79
N ASP A 65 -3.52 11.96 3.91
CA ASP A 65 -2.70 13.10 3.49
C ASP A 65 -2.77 13.39 1.98
N LEU A 66 -3.12 12.38 1.17
CA LEU A 66 -3.31 12.48 -0.29
C LEU A 66 -4.77 12.18 -0.66
N PRO A 67 -5.40 12.99 -1.55
CA PRO A 67 -6.80 12.81 -1.95
C PRO A 67 -7.12 11.42 -2.53
N GLU A 68 -6.17 10.83 -3.25
CA GLU A 68 -6.32 9.53 -3.91
C GLU A 68 -6.16 8.34 -2.96
N TYR A 69 -5.69 8.57 -1.73
CA TYR A 69 -5.35 7.53 -0.76
C TYR A 69 -6.01 7.82 0.59
N ALA A 70 -7.30 7.48 0.68
CA ALA A 70 -8.13 7.70 1.86
C ALA A 70 -7.92 6.60 2.93
N PHE A 71 -6.72 6.52 3.47
CA PHE A 71 -6.35 5.56 4.53
C PHE A 71 -5.87 6.27 5.80
N ALA A 72 -6.02 5.59 6.94
CA ALA A 72 -5.21 5.82 8.13
C ALA A 72 -4.23 4.66 8.32
N ILE A 73 -2.97 4.97 8.63
CA ILE A 73 -1.93 3.97 8.91
C ILE A 73 -1.36 4.23 10.29
N ASP A 74 -1.57 3.29 11.18
CA ASP A 74 -1.09 3.31 12.56
C ASP A 74 0.01 2.26 12.75
N VAL A 75 1.12 2.65 13.36
CA VAL A 75 2.26 1.78 13.67
C VAL A 75 2.20 1.45 15.16
N TYR A 76 2.24 0.16 15.49
CA TYR A 76 2.29 -0.39 16.84
C TYR A 76 3.53 -1.27 16.94
N ARG A 77 4.67 -0.69 17.30
CA ARG A 77 5.98 -1.38 17.30
C ARG A 77 6.30 -2.02 15.96
N ASP A 78 6.26 -3.36 15.90
CA ASP A 78 6.55 -4.20 14.74
C ASP A 78 5.30 -4.48 13.87
N GLN A 79 4.13 -4.01 14.31
CA GLN A 79 2.87 -4.19 13.60
C GLN A 79 2.38 -2.89 12.98
N VAL A 80 1.65 -3.03 11.87
CA VAL A 80 1.02 -1.92 11.16
C VAL A 80 -0.46 -2.22 10.99
N HIS A 81 -1.30 -1.25 11.36
CA HIS A 81 -2.73 -1.28 11.12
C HIS A 81 -3.07 -0.29 10.01
N VAL A 82 -3.80 -0.76 8.99
CA VAL A 82 -4.27 0.07 7.87
C VAL A 82 -5.78 0.06 7.89
N GLN A 83 -6.38 1.24 7.95
CA GLN A 83 -7.82 1.45 7.92
C GLN A 83 -8.18 2.28 6.69
N GLU A 84 -9.16 1.84 5.91
CA GLU A 84 -9.73 2.61 4.82
C GLU A 84 -10.87 3.50 5.32
N TYR A 85 -10.97 4.71 4.78
CA TYR A 85 -12.13 5.59 4.96
C TYR A 85 -13.21 5.27 3.92
N ALA A 86 -14.47 5.21 4.36
CA ALA A 86 -15.63 4.94 3.52
C ALA A 86 -16.11 6.17 2.73
#